data_AF-M1CC69-F1
#
_entry.id   AF-M1CC69-F1
#
_cell.length_a   1.000
_cell.length_b   1.000
_cell.length_c   1.000
_cell.angle_alpha   90.00
_cell.angle_beta   90.00
_cell.angle_gamma   90.00
#
_symmetry.space_group_name_H-M   'P 1'
#
loop_
_entity.id
_entity.type
_entity.pdbx_description
1 polymer ?
#
loop_
_entity_poly.entity_id
_entity_poly.type
_entity_poly.pdbx_seq_one_letter_code
_entity_poly.pdbx_strand_id
1 'polypeptide(L)'
;MAEENKKNLEFIEEVTTNVDEVQKRVLHEILTRNANIEYLQRLNLNGRTDREAFKKVVPVITYEDIQSNINRIANGDRSPILCSQPVSEFISRSFLFYSS
;
A
#
# COMPACT_ATOMS: atom_id res chain seq x y z
N MET A 1 5.65 -26.11 17.97
CA MET A 1 7.04 -25.79 17.57
C MET A 1 7.43 -26.48 16.26
N ALA A 2 7.63 -27.81 16.19
CA ALA A 2 8.07 -28.44 14.93
C ALA A 2 7.08 -28.27 13.76
N GLU A 3 5.78 -28.45 14.02
CA GLU A 3 4.72 -28.26 13.01
C GLU A 3 4.55 -26.81 12.56
N GLU A 4 4.75 -25.86 13.48
CA GLU A 4 4.68 -24.42 13.19
C GLU A 4 5.87 -23.96 12.35
N ASN A 5 7.07 -24.42 12.68
CA ASN A 5 8.27 -24.16 11.90
C ASN A 5 8.14 -24.73 10.48
N LYS A 6 7.56 -25.93 10.35
CA LYS A 6 7.30 -26.56 9.05
C LYS A 6 6.36 -25.70 8.19
N LYS A 7 5.23 -25.25 8.75
CA LYS A 7 4.29 -24.35 8.06
C LYS A 7 4.94 -23.03 7.64
N ASN A 8 5.80 -22.46 8.48
CA ASN A 8 6.51 -21.23 8.15
C ASN A 8 7.49 -21.43 6.98
N LEU A 9 8.21 -22.55 6.95
CA LEU A 9 9.12 -22.87 5.85
C LEU A 9 8.36 -23.15 4.54
N GLU A 10 7.27 -23.90 4.61
CA GLU A 10 6.39 -24.16 3.45
C GLU A 10 5.81 -22.85 2.89
N PHE A 11 5.38 -21.93 3.76
CA PHE A 11 4.91 -20.62 3.34
C PHE A 11 6.00 -19.81 2.63
N ILE A 12 7.22 -19.79 3.16
CA ILE A 12 8.36 -19.11 2.52
C ILE A 12 8.63 -19.71 1.13
N GLU A 13 8.65 -21.04 1.01
CA GLU A 13 8.86 -21.72 -0.27
C GLU A 13 7.75 -21.40 -1.28
N GLU A 14 6.49 -21.41 -0.86
CA GLU A 14 5.33 -21.07 -1.71
C GLU A 14 5.43 -19.64 -2.24
N VAL A 15 5.68 -18.65 -1.37
CA VAL A 15 5.70 -17.23 -1.77
C VAL A 15 6.92 -16.86 -2.60
N THR A 16 8.04 -17.58 -2.40
CA THR A 16 9.28 -17.35 -3.18
C THR A 16 9.31 -18.12 -4.50
N THR A 17 8.54 -19.20 -4.63
CA THR A 17 8.36 -19.92 -5.90
C THR A 17 7.40 -19.18 -6.83
N ASN A 18 6.29 -18.65 -6.30
CA ASN A 18 5.19 -18.07 -7.10
C ASN A 18 5.16 -16.53 -7.04
N VAL A 19 6.32 -15.88 -7.10
CA VAL A 19 6.47 -14.43 -6.82
C VAL A 19 5.55 -13.55 -7.67
N ASP A 20 5.47 -13.77 -8.99
CA ASP A 20 4.65 -12.93 -9.88
C ASP A 20 3.15 -13.05 -9.57
N GLU A 21 2.67 -14.26 -9.28
CA GLU A 21 1.27 -14.48 -8.92
C GLU A 21 0.93 -13.88 -7.56
N VAL A 22 1.81 -14.08 -6.57
CA VAL A 22 1.64 -13.50 -5.23
C VAL A 22 1.62 -11.97 -5.30
N GLN A 23 2.55 -11.34 -6.04
CA GLN A 23 2.59 -9.89 -6.19
C GLN A 23 1.37 -9.34 -6.94
N LYS A 24 0.90 -10.05 -7.98
CA LYS A 24 -0.35 -9.70 -8.69
C LYS A 24 -1.57 -9.76 -7.76
N ARG A 25 -1.67 -10.81 -6.95
CA ARG A 25 -2.75 -10.95 -5.96
C ARG A 25 -2.71 -9.84 -4.90
N VAL A 26 -1.54 -9.55 -4.37
CA VAL A 26 -1.35 -8.44 -3.40
C VAL A 26 -1.78 -7.11 -3.99
N LEU A 27 -1.35 -6.78 -5.20
CA LEU A 27 -1.76 -5.54 -5.89
C LEU A 27 -3.28 -5.50 -6.10
N HIS A 28 -3.86 -6.60 -6.59
CA HIS A 28 -5.30 -6.71 -6.81
C HIS A 28 -6.09 -6.49 -5.51
N GLU A 29 -5.66 -7.08 -4.39
CA GLU A 29 -6.31 -6.90 -3.10
C GLU A 29 -6.19 -5.47 -2.57
N ILE A 30 -5.02 -4.84 -2.69
CA ILE A 30 -4.81 -3.44 -2.30
C ILE A 30 -5.74 -2.53 -3.09
N LEU A 31 -5.81 -2.69 -4.42
CA LEU A 31 -6.66 -1.86 -5.27
C LEU A 31 -8.15 -2.11 -5.03
N THR A 32 -8.55 -3.37 -4.83
CA THR A 32 -9.94 -3.72 -4.52
C THR A 32 -10.39 -3.09 -3.21
N ARG A 33 -9.60 -3.24 -2.14
CA ARG A 33 -9.94 -2.68 -0.82
C ARG A 33 -9.97 -1.16 -0.83
N ASN A 34 -9.17 -0.52 -1.67
CA ASN A 34 -9.03 0.93 -1.72
C ASN A 34 -9.72 1.58 -2.93
N ALA A 35 -10.56 0.87 -3.68
CA ALA A 35 -11.12 1.36 -4.95
C ALA A 35 -11.84 2.73 -4.83
N ASN A 36 -12.39 3.03 -3.65
CA ASN A 36 -13.18 4.23 -3.38
C ASN A 36 -12.44 5.29 -2.54
N ILE A 37 -11.12 5.19 -2.38
CA ILE A 37 -10.36 6.22 -1.66
C ILE A 37 -10.17 7.46 -2.54
N GLU A 38 -10.10 8.63 -1.92
CA GLU A 38 -9.94 9.91 -2.64
C GLU A 38 -8.71 9.90 -3.55
N TYR A 39 -7.58 9.34 -3.11
CA TYR A 39 -6.34 9.33 -3.88
C TYR A 39 -6.48 8.57 -5.21
N LEU A 40 -7.04 7.35 -5.19
CA LEU A 40 -7.22 6.55 -6.42
C LEU A 40 -8.32 7.12 -7.33
N GLN A 41 -9.33 7.76 -6.74
CA GLN A 41 -10.37 8.47 -7.51
C GLN A 41 -9.78 9.67 -8.26
N ARG A 42 -8.92 10.48 -7.62
CA ARG A 42 -8.23 11.61 -8.29
C ARG A 42 -7.37 11.17 -9.47
N LEU A 43 -6.82 9.96 -9.41
CA LEU A 43 -6.04 9.37 -10.49
C LEU A 43 -6.90 8.76 -11.60
N ASN A 44 -8.22 8.72 -11.48
CA ASN A 44 -9.14 8.10 -12.46
C ASN A 44 -8.79 6.61 -12.70
N LEU A 45 -8.42 5.88 -11.65
CA LEU A 45 -8.22 4.44 -11.76
C LEU A 45 -9.55 3.70 -11.99
N ASN A 46 -10.68 4.31 -11.61
CA ASN A 46 -12.05 3.86 -11.86
C ASN A 46 -12.33 2.41 -11.41
N GLY A 47 -11.81 2.02 -10.25
CA GLY A 47 -11.97 0.67 -9.71
C GLY A 47 -11.25 -0.42 -10.49
N ARG A 48 -10.37 -0.07 -11.43
CA ARG A 48 -9.49 -1.05 -12.10
C ARG A 48 -8.47 -1.60 -11.11
N THR A 49 -8.31 -2.91 -11.15
CA THR A 49 -7.44 -3.66 -10.22
C THR A 49 -6.32 -4.41 -10.95
N ASP A 50 -6.22 -4.23 -12.27
CA ASP A 50 -5.19 -4.86 -13.09
C ASP A 50 -3.87 -4.08 -13.06
N ARG A 51 -2.76 -4.82 -13.15
CA ARG A 51 -1.39 -4.29 -13.04
C ARG A 51 -1.08 -3.25 -14.11
N GLU A 52 -1.58 -3.44 -15.33
CA GLU A 52 -1.25 -2.60 -16.47
C GLU A 52 -1.97 -1.25 -16.38
N ALA A 53 -3.24 -1.23 -15.97
CA ALA A 53 -3.96 -0.01 -15.63
C ALA A 53 -3.27 0.75 -14.49
N PHE A 54 -2.88 0.05 -13.41
CA PHE A 54 -2.15 0.66 -12.29
C PHE A 54 -0.87 1.36 -12.76
N LYS A 55 -0.01 0.66 -13.52
CA LYS A 55 1.25 1.22 -14.02
C LYS A 55 1.06 2.42 -14.96
N LYS A 56 -0.02 2.44 -15.73
CA LYS A 56 -0.31 3.53 -16.67
C LYS A 56 -0.85 4.78 -15.98
N VAL A 57 -1.52 4.61 -14.86
CA VAL A 57 -2.35 5.65 -14.23
C VAL A 57 -1.72 6.20 -12.96
N VAL A 58 -1.10 5.34 -12.16
CA VAL A 58 -0.56 5.71 -10.85
C VAL A 58 0.90 6.14 -11.02
N PRO A 59 1.23 7.41 -10.76
CA PRO A 59 2.60 7.89 -10.87
C PRO A 59 3.47 7.35 -9.73
N VAL A 60 4.78 7.32 -9.96
CA VAL A 60 5.76 7.18 -8.89
C VAL A 60 5.85 8.52 -8.16
N ILE A 61 5.66 8.51 -6.85
CA ILE A 61 5.54 9.72 -6.01
C ILE A 61 6.62 9.77 -4.93
N THR A 62 6.90 10.97 -4.41
CA THR A 62 7.70 11.20 -3.19
C THR A 62 6.79 11.51 -2.00
N TYR A 63 7.38 11.78 -0.83
CA TYR A 63 6.61 12.11 0.37
C TYR A 63 5.85 13.44 0.22
N GLU A 64 6.47 14.40 -0.46
CA GLU A 64 5.95 15.75 -0.68
C GLU A 64 4.62 15.72 -1.45
N ASP A 65 4.48 14.81 -2.43
CA ASP A 65 3.26 14.66 -3.24
C ASP A 65 2.02 14.27 -2.41
N ILE A 66 2.23 13.57 -1.28
CA ILE A 66 1.14 13.11 -0.40
C ILE A 66 1.09 13.82 0.94
N GLN A 67 2.01 14.75 1.20
CA GLN A 67 2.13 15.45 2.49
C GLN A 67 0.81 16.13 2.90
N SER A 68 0.10 16.75 1.95
CA SER A 68 -1.21 17.37 2.22
C SER A 68 -2.26 16.34 2.69
N ASN A 69 -2.28 15.16 2.07
CA ASN A 69 -3.19 14.07 2.46
C ASN A 69 -2.86 13.57 3.87
N ILE A 70 -1.56 13.42 4.18
CA ILE A 70 -1.08 13.02 5.52
C ILE A 70 -1.46 14.05 6.57
N ASN A 71 -1.26 15.35 6.31
CA ASN A 71 -1.62 16.43 7.23
C ASN A 71 -3.13 16.46 7.51
N ARG A 72 -3.98 16.20 6.51
CA ARG A 72 -5.44 16.08 6.71
C ARG A 72 -5.79 14.97 7.70
N ILE A 73 -5.20 13.78 7.52
CA ILE A 73 -5.42 12.64 8.41
C ILE A 73 -4.91 12.97 9.83
N ALA A 74 -3.73 13.58 9.95
CA ALA A 74 -3.16 13.97 11.24
C ALA A 74 -4.01 15.03 11.98
N ASN A 75 -4.68 15.92 11.24
CA ASN A 75 -5.63 16.90 11.79
C ASN A 75 -7.01 16.29 12.13
N GLY A 76 -7.18 14.98 12.00
CA GLY A 76 -8.38 14.26 12.42
C GLY A 76 -9.39 13.96 11.31
N ASP A 77 -9.04 14.18 10.03
CA ASP A 77 -9.90 13.77 8.91
C ASP A 77 -9.95 12.23 8.83
N ARG A 78 -11.15 11.66 8.99
CA ARG A 78 -11.41 10.21 8.95
C ARG A 78 -11.99 9.75 7.61
N SER A 79 -12.04 10.62 6.61
CA SER A 79 -12.45 10.26 5.26
C SER A 79 -11.45 9.27 4.64
N PRO A 80 -11.88 8.40 3.71
CA PRO A 80 -11.01 7.42 3.06
C PRO A 80 -10.06 8.13 2.07
N ILE A 81 -9.01 8.79 2.57
CA ILE A 81 -8.10 9.61 1.74
C ILE A 81 -7.07 8.72 1.03
N LEU A 82 -6.25 8.00 1.82
CA LEU A 82 -5.18 7.11 1.34
C LEU A 82 -5.47 5.62 1.56
N CYS A 83 -6.36 5.31 2.49
CA CYS A 83 -6.75 3.95 2.86
C CYS A 83 -8.26 3.92 3.10
N SER A 84 -8.91 2.81 2.77
CA SER A 84 -10.33 2.60 3.11
C SER A 84 -10.56 2.33 4.59
N GLN A 85 -9.54 1.79 5.27
CA GLN A 85 -9.53 1.62 6.72
C GLN A 85 -8.95 2.87 7.40
N PRO A 86 -9.52 3.33 8.54
CA PRO A 86 -9.00 4.48 9.27
C PRO A 86 -7.55 4.27 9.70
N VAL A 87 -6.72 5.31 9.54
CA VAL A 87 -5.34 5.31 10.03
C VAL A 87 -5.34 5.39 11.55
N SER A 88 -4.74 4.40 12.22
CA SER A 88 -4.66 4.34 13.68
C SER A 88 -3.45 5.10 14.22
N GLU A 89 -2.32 5.02 13.53
CA GLU A 89 -1.02 5.51 14.01
C GLU A 89 -0.16 6.00 12.84
N PHE A 90 0.76 6.92 13.12
CA PHE A 90 1.79 7.36 12.19
C PHE A 90 3.15 6.81 12.62
N ILE A 91 3.81 6.09 11.72
CA ILE A 91 5.16 5.57 11.96
C ILE A 91 6.17 6.57 11.41
N SER A 92 6.88 7.28 12.28
CA SER A 92 7.94 8.21 11.91
C SER A 92 9.20 7.45 11.47
N ARG A 93 9.66 7.68 10.25
CA ARG A 93 10.97 7.18 9.81
C ARG A 93 12.07 7.98 10.50
N SER A 94 13.01 7.29 11.13
CA SER A 94 14.25 7.91 11.64
C SER A 94 15.15 8.27 10.46
N PHE A 95 15.17 9.54 10.05
CA PHE A 95 16.24 10.05 9.20
C PHE A 95 17.47 10.30 10.08
N LEU A 96 18.50 9.46 9.94
CA LEU A 96 19.83 9.79 10.45
C LEU A 96 20.38 10.93 9.58
N PHE A 97 20.34 12.15 10.09
CA PHE A 97 21.07 13.27 9.51
C PHE A 97 22.58 13.01 9.69
N TYR A 98 23.29 12.69 8.61
CA TYR A 98 24.71 13.03 8.54
C TYR A 98 24.78 14.53 8.32
N SER A 99 24.97 15.28 9.40
CA SER A 99 25.36 16.69 9.33
C SER A 99 26.70 16.78 8.59
N SER A 100 26.75 17.57 7.52
CA SER A 100 28.00 18.11 6.96
C SER A 100 28.15 19.56 7.37
#